data_AF-A0A6B1GYQ2-F1
#
_entry.id   AF-A0A6B1GYQ2-F1
#
_cell.length_a   1.000
_cell.length_b   1.000
_cell.length_c   1.000
_cell.angle_alpha   90.00
_cell.angle_beta   90.00
_cell.angle_gamma   90.00
#
_symmetry.space_group_name_H-M   'P 1'
#
loop_
_entity.id
_entity.type
_entity.pdbx_description
1 polymer ?
#
loop_
_entity_poly.entity_id
_entity_poly.type
_entity_poly.pdbx_seq_one_letter_code
_entity_poly.pdbx_strand_id
1 'polypeptide(L)'
;VTLDGVPVAGRLLWRSRSDEVDVPGGFVRSRSGGLERVSVVSSGLQDLAAPLDGEGFYRLASVLPGEWEVLWVPEAGGAQEPQVVEVPNAGGHVIVRDIAYDGVSVEGAVFDPDGGPADRATVEAFPGQPSVVSDSQGTFRMLGMQPGRYQIRARRQQLRSDLVEVELSRPGDRASVRLHLSEEPVSDRFRLELTDGSAGFCFVETDTASGNQVVQVRDGLAEVPVDPPLGEVVRAACNAEGRWVLGDWQSLPDVLERGLAFDPTASTASLALIGRSRDGGVTISTPGGWDLGQLRMWFGGTPTFSVGETIANLPVGTYLVRRGDEARTVVGQRRRITEVDLDA
;
A
#
# COMPACT_ATOMS: atom_id res chain seq x y z
N VAL A 1 3.40 10.43 -30.42
CA VAL A 1 2.77 9.69 -29.30
C VAL A 1 1.93 8.59 -29.88
N THR A 2 2.11 7.38 -29.38
CA THR A 2 1.42 6.19 -29.88
C THR A 2 0.81 5.37 -28.74
N LEU A 3 -0.24 4.63 -29.04
CA LEU A 3 -0.81 3.56 -28.23
C LEU A 3 -0.75 2.28 -29.06
N ASP A 4 -0.08 1.24 -28.57
CA ASP A 4 0.18 -0.01 -29.29
C ASP A 4 0.76 0.26 -30.70
N GLY A 5 1.72 1.18 -30.79
CA GLY A 5 2.34 1.61 -32.05
C GLY A 5 1.45 2.43 -33.01
N VAL A 6 0.20 2.74 -32.66
CA VAL A 6 -0.71 3.56 -33.48
C VAL A 6 -0.74 5.00 -32.98
N PRO A 7 -0.63 6.02 -33.85
CA PRO A 7 -0.76 7.43 -33.44
C PRO A 7 -2.09 7.73 -32.75
N VAL A 8 -2.05 8.55 -31.70
CA VAL A 8 -3.23 8.89 -30.90
C VAL A 8 -3.44 10.39 -30.76
N ALA A 9 -4.71 10.80 -30.71
CA ALA A 9 -5.14 12.15 -30.38
C ALA A 9 -5.32 12.33 -28.85
N GLY A 10 -5.41 13.57 -28.40
CA GLY A 10 -5.65 13.90 -26.99
C GLY A 10 -4.75 15.01 -26.47
N ARG A 11 -4.33 14.89 -25.21
CA ARG A 11 -3.45 15.86 -24.56
C ARG A 11 -2.40 15.16 -23.75
N LEU A 12 -1.16 15.64 -23.79
CA LEU A 12 -0.13 15.29 -22.83
C LEU A 12 -0.16 16.28 -21.67
N LEU A 13 -0.10 15.77 -20.45
CA LEU A 13 0.17 16.51 -19.23
C LEU A 13 1.57 16.14 -18.75
N TRP A 14 2.41 17.14 -18.52
CA TRP A 14 3.79 16.97 -18.09
C TRP A 14 3.93 17.63 -16.72
N ARG A 15 4.44 16.89 -15.75
CA ARG A 15 4.68 17.37 -14.39
C ARG A 15 6.14 17.15 -14.01
N SER A 16 6.83 18.21 -13.60
CA SER A 16 8.22 18.09 -13.13
C SER A 16 8.27 17.27 -11.84
N ARG A 17 9.19 16.31 -11.70
CA ARG A 17 9.46 15.69 -10.39
C ARG A 17 10.25 16.65 -9.51
N SER A 18 9.85 16.82 -8.25
CA SER A 18 10.26 17.92 -7.37
C SER A 18 11.72 17.91 -6.90
N ASP A 19 12.51 16.90 -7.21
CA ASP A 19 13.71 16.64 -6.41
C ASP A 19 15.02 17.11 -7.05
N GLU A 20 15.01 17.59 -8.30
CA GLU A 20 16.28 17.92 -8.98
C GLU A 20 16.19 19.00 -10.06
N VAL A 21 15.18 19.88 -10.03
CA VAL A 21 15.25 21.07 -10.89
C VAL A 21 16.18 22.08 -10.22
N ASP A 22 17.47 22.03 -10.53
CA ASP A 22 18.45 23.08 -10.21
C ASP A 22 18.14 24.32 -11.07
N VAL A 23 17.02 24.97 -10.76
CA VAL A 23 16.68 26.28 -11.31
C VAL A 23 17.55 27.28 -10.57
N PRO A 24 18.25 28.19 -11.27
CA PRO A 24 18.91 29.31 -10.60
C PRO A 24 17.83 30.10 -9.84
N GLY A 25 17.78 29.92 -8.53
CA GLY A 25 16.83 30.63 -7.68
C GLY A 25 16.98 32.13 -7.91
N GLY A 26 15.92 32.77 -8.41
CA GLY A 26 15.86 34.21 -8.49
C GLY A 26 15.71 34.78 -7.08
N PHE A 27 16.54 35.76 -6.72
CA PHE A 27 16.36 36.52 -5.49
C PHE A 27 15.54 37.76 -5.78
N VAL A 28 14.37 37.89 -5.16
CA VAL A 28 13.69 39.20 -5.10
C VAL A 28 14.25 39.95 -3.90
N ARG A 29 14.93 41.07 -4.18
CA ARG A 29 15.41 41.99 -3.14
C ARG A 29 14.43 43.13 -3.02
N SER A 30 13.63 43.13 -1.95
CA SER A 30 12.78 44.27 -1.61
C SER A 30 13.41 45.04 -0.45
N ARG A 31 13.57 46.36 -0.61
CA ARG A 31 14.08 47.25 0.43
C ARG A 31 12.95 48.11 0.97
N SER A 32 12.63 47.95 2.25
CA SER A 32 11.64 48.77 2.96
C SER A 32 12.20 49.23 4.28
N GLY A 33 12.28 50.56 4.50
CA GLY A 33 12.59 51.12 5.82
C GLY A 33 13.95 50.72 6.42
N GLY A 34 15.00 50.60 5.60
CA GLY A 34 16.37 50.31 6.07
C GLY A 34 16.74 48.83 6.22
N LEU A 35 15.79 47.90 6.04
CA LEU A 35 16.06 46.46 5.99
C LEU A 35 15.98 45.93 4.55
N GLU A 36 16.95 45.10 4.18
CA GLU A 36 17.00 44.38 2.90
C GLU A 36 16.44 42.97 3.12
N ARG A 37 15.29 42.66 2.52
CA ARG A 37 14.71 41.32 2.56
C ARG A 37 15.05 40.60 1.26
N VAL A 38 15.73 39.48 1.38
CA VAL A 38 16.01 38.56 0.28
C VAL A 38 14.98 37.43 0.37
N SER A 39 14.09 37.35 -0.62
CA SER A 39 13.18 36.22 -0.78
C SER A 39 13.75 35.29 -1.85
N VAL A 40 13.94 34.01 -1.48
CA VAL A 40 14.23 32.94 -2.43
C VAL A 40 12.91 32.51 -3.05
N VAL A 41 12.79 32.64 -4.36
CA VAL A 41 11.66 32.06 -5.11
C VAL A 41 12.14 30.72 -5.65
N SER A 42 11.80 29.62 -4.98
CA SER A 42 11.84 28.31 -5.61
C SER A 42 10.60 28.17 -6.49
N SER A 43 10.78 27.85 -7.77
CA SER A 43 9.65 27.46 -8.63
C SER A 43 9.14 26.12 -8.13
N GLY A 44 7.90 26.09 -7.66
CA GLY A 44 7.20 24.84 -7.35
C GLY A 44 7.06 23.96 -8.60
N LEU A 45 6.48 22.77 -8.40
CA LEU A 45 6.09 21.82 -9.44
C LEU A 45 5.57 22.56 -10.69
N GLN A 46 6.23 22.36 -11.84
CA GLN A 46 5.78 22.89 -13.11
C GLN A 46 4.88 21.87 -13.79
N ASP A 47 3.64 22.29 -14.09
CA ASP A 47 2.71 21.53 -14.91
C ASP A 47 2.63 22.18 -16.31
N LEU A 48 2.85 21.39 -17.36
CA LEU A 48 2.70 21.77 -18.76
C LEU A 48 1.66 20.89 -19.44
N ALA A 49 1.00 21.42 -20.45
CA ALA A 49 0.04 20.67 -21.25
C ALA A 49 0.26 20.92 -22.75
N ALA A 50 0.23 19.85 -23.55
CA ALA A 50 0.33 19.94 -25.00
C ALA A 50 -0.80 19.15 -25.68
N PRO A 51 -1.57 19.75 -26.59
CA PRO A 51 -2.48 18.99 -27.44
C PRO A 51 -1.68 18.08 -28.37
N LEU A 52 -2.23 16.90 -28.64
CA LEU A 52 -1.79 16.00 -29.70
C LEU A 52 -2.63 16.23 -30.93
N ASP A 53 -1.99 16.32 -32.10
CA ASP A 53 -2.71 16.29 -33.36
C ASP A 53 -3.16 14.86 -33.75
N GLY A 54 -3.89 14.74 -34.86
CA GLY A 54 -4.38 13.45 -35.35
C GLY A 54 -3.29 12.49 -35.85
N GLU A 55 -2.05 12.94 -35.94
CA GLU A 55 -0.87 12.13 -36.28
C GLU A 55 -0.01 11.85 -35.02
N GLY A 56 -0.49 12.24 -33.84
CA GLY A 56 0.16 12.00 -32.56
C GLY A 56 1.35 12.91 -32.28
N PHE A 57 1.54 14.00 -33.01
CA PHE A 57 2.59 14.98 -32.73
C PHE A 57 2.13 16.00 -31.68
N TYR A 58 3.09 16.48 -30.90
CA TYR A 58 2.91 17.54 -29.91
C TYR A 58 4.07 18.53 -29.98
N ARG A 59 3.85 19.72 -29.40
CA ARG A 59 4.91 20.71 -29.21
C ARG A 59 4.78 21.39 -27.86
N LEU A 60 5.87 21.37 -27.12
CA LEU A 60 6.06 22.16 -25.90
C LEU A 60 7.19 23.17 -26.14
N ALA A 61 7.09 24.34 -25.51
CA ALA A 61 8.13 25.35 -25.51
C ALA A 61 8.62 25.58 -24.09
N SER A 62 9.90 25.94 -23.95
CA SER A 62 10.50 26.29 -22.65
C SER A 62 10.37 25.20 -21.57
N VAL A 63 10.46 23.93 -21.97
CA VAL A 63 10.54 22.80 -21.04
C VAL A 63 11.92 22.82 -20.39
N LEU A 64 11.95 22.83 -19.06
CA LEU A 64 13.20 22.78 -18.32
C LEU A 64 13.83 21.37 -18.38
N PRO A 65 15.16 21.26 -18.38
CA PRO A 65 15.83 19.98 -18.24
C PRO A 65 15.47 19.30 -16.91
N GLY A 66 15.47 17.97 -16.89
CA GLY A 66 15.18 17.15 -15.72
C GLY A 66 14.20 16.01 -16.00
N GLU A 67 13.77 15.34 -14.94
CA GLU A 67 12.76 14.27 -15.00
C GLU A 67 11.33 14.83 -14.96
N TRP A 68 10.52 14.35 -15.90
CA TRP A 68 9.12 14.71 -16.02
C TRP A 68 8.24 13.46 -15.96
N GLU A 69 7.15 13.54 -15.22
CA GLU A 69 6.04 12.60 -15.31
C GLU A 69 5.10 13.04 -16.44
N VAL A 70 4.88 12.18 -17.42
CA VAL A 70 4.12 12.46 -18.63
C VAL A 70 2.92 11.55 -18.72
N LEU A 71 1.74 12.15 -18.66
CA LEU A 71 0.45 11.47 -18.75
C LEU A 71 -0.25 11.84 -20.05
N TRP A 72 -0.66 10.84 -20.83
CA TRP A 72 -1.55 11.04 -21.95
C TRP A 72 -3.00 10.94 -21.48
N VAL A 73 -3.78 11.95 -21.87
CA VAL A 73 -5.23 12.06 -21.64
C VAL A 73 -5.91 11.89 -23.01
N PRO A 74 -6.50 10.72 -23.30
CA PRO A 74 -7.21 10.47 -24.55
C PRO A 74 -8.46 11.36 -24.67
N GLU A 75 -8.83 11.77 -25.89
CA GLU A 75 -10.09 12.51 -26.10
C GLU A 75 -11.33 11.67 -25.77
N ALA A 76 -11.25 10.37 -26.03
CA ALA A 76 -12.31 9.40 -25.70
C ALA A 76 -12.40 9.10 -24.18
N GLY A 77 -11.56 9.74 -23.36
CA GLY A 77 -11.41 9.43 -21.95
C GLY A 77 -10.57 8.17 -21.72
N GLY A 78 -10.18 7.98 -20.47
CA GLY A 78 -9.34 6.87 -20.03
C GLY A 78 -8.22 7.34 -19.11
N ALA A 79 -7.60 6.38 -18.44
CA ALA A 79 -6.49 6.61 -17.53
C ALA A 79 -5.31 5.73 -17.91
N GLN A 80 -4.11 6.29 -17.81
CA GLN A 80 -2.83 5.62 -18.07
C GLN A 80 -1.94 5.80 -16.84
N GLU A 81 -0.95 4.94 -16.67
CA GLU A 81 0.15 5.24 -15.75
C GLU A 81 1.04 6.37 -16.33
N PRO A 82 1.50 7.33 -15.51
CA PRO A 82 2.47 8.33 -15.95
C PRO A 82 3.79 7.69 -16.38
N GLN A 83 4.35 8.13 -17.50
CA GLN A 83 5.69 7.74 -17.93
C GLN A 83 6.72 8.75 -17.46
N VAL A 84 7.88 8.28 -17.00
CA VAL A 84 9.01 9.17 -16.69
C VAL A 84 9.78 9.45 -17.97
N VAL A 85 9.92 10.73 -18.30
CA VAL A 85 10.68 11.21 -19.46
C VAL A 85 11.79 12.14 -18.99
N GLU A 86 13.02 11.82 -19.35
CA GLU A 86 14.17 12.67 -19.11
C GLU A 86 14.33 13.71 -20.26
N VAL A 87 14.28 14.99 -19.88
CA VAL A 87 14.54 16.12 -20.77
C VAL A 87 15.99 16.57 -20.58
N PRO A 88 16.89 16.35 -21.55
CA PRO A 88 18.28 16.76 -21.43
C PRO A 88 18.44 18.29 -21.52
N ASN A 89 19.54 18.80 -20.98
CA ASN A 89 19.93 20.20 -21.20
C ASN A 89 20.44 20.39 -22.63
N ALA A 90 19.55 20.81 -23.52
CA ALA A 90 19.83 20.96 -24.94
C ALA A 90 20.14 22.40 -25.38
N GLY A 91 20.41 23.34 -24.46
CA GLY A 91 20.88 24.69 -24.82
C GLY A 91 19.98 25.47 -25.80
N GLY A 92 18.67 25.19 -25.84
CA GLY A 92 17.71 25.82 -26.76
C GLY A 92 17.46 25.08 -28.08
N HIS A 93 18.04 23.89 -28.31
CA HIS A 93 17.72 23.05 -29.45
C HIS A 93 16.36 22.34 -29.32
N VAL A 94 15.74 22.03 -30.45
CA VAL A 94 14.52 21.19 -30.50
C VAL A 94 14.91 19.74 -30.22
N ILE A 95 14.26 19.13 -29.23
CA ILE A 95 14.42 17.72 -28.89
C ILE A 95 13.18 16.99 -29.40
N VAL A 96 13.37 15.88 -30.12
CA VAL A 96 12.29 14.96 -30.48
C VAL A 96 12.23 13.84 -29.45
N ARG A 97 11.04 13.63 -28.89
CA ARG A 97 10.76 12.56 -27.92
C ARG A 97 9.51 11.82 -28.33
N ASP A 98 9.71 10.57 -28.71
CA ASP A 98 8.63 9.62 -28.92
C ASP A 98 8.16 9.10 -27.56
N ILE A 99 6.84 9.09 -27.36
CA ILE A 99 6.19 8.61 -26.15
C ILE A 99 5.23 7.52 -26.61
N ALA A 100 5.49 6.30 -26.19
CA ALA A 100 4.73 5.12 -26.57
C ALA A 100 4.04 4.57 -25.32
N TYR A 101 2.71 4.61 -25.31
CA TYR A 101 1.86 3.94 -24.34
C TYR A 101 1.57 2.54 -24.83
N ASP A 102 2.61 1.70 -24.88
CA ASP A 102 2.46 0.29 -25.19
C ASP A 102 2.16 -0.44 -23.87
N GLY A 103 1.08 -1.22 -23.83
CA GLY A 103 0.67 -1.84 -22.57
C GLY A 103 -0.56 -2.71 -22.71
N VAL A 104 -1.15 -3.04 -21.58
CA VAL A 104 -2.39 -3.82 -21.49
C VAL A 104 -3.57 -2.88 -21.29
N SER A 105 -4.78 -3.37 -21.55
CA SER A 105 -6.00 -2.57 -21.37
C SER A 105 -7.09 -3.33 -20.65
N VAL A 106 -7.87 -2.57 -19.89
CA VAL A 106 -9.06 -3.05 -19.19
C VAL A 106 -10.22 -2.17 -19.64
N GLU A 107 -11.26 -2.80 -20.18
CA GLU A 107 -12.51 -2.12 -20.48
C GLU A 107 -13.68 -2.80 -19.77
N GLY A 108 -14.77 -2.08 -19.56
CA GLY A 108 -15.87 -2.68 -18.83
C GLY A 108 -17.07 -1.77 -18.68
N ALA A 109 -18.02 -2.26 -17.89
CA ALA A 109 -19.19 -1.51 -17.50
C ALA A 109 -19.42 -1.61 -15.99
N VAL A 110 -19.84 -0.50 -15.41
CA VAL A 110 -20.25 -0.38 -14.01
C VAL A 110 -21.76 -0.33 -13.94
N PHE A 111 -22.34 -1.11 -13.04
CA PHE A 111 -23.76 -1.17 -12.78
C PHE A 111 -24.07 -0.69 -11.37
N ASP A 112 -25.20 -0.03 -11.20
CA ASP A 112 -25.72 0.37 -9.89
C ASP A 112 -26.40 -0.83 -9.17
N PRO A 113 -26.82 -0.68 -7.91
CA PRO A 113 -27.49 -1.75 -7.17
C PRO A 113 -28.79 -2.25 -7.81
N ASP A 114 -29.45 -1.42 -8.62
CA ASP A 114 -30.70 -1.76 -9.32
C ASP A 114 -30.44 -2.46 -10.67
N GLY A 115 -29.16 -2.61 -11.06
CA GLY A 115 -28.73 -3.23 -12.31
C GLY A 115 -28.69 -2.28 -13.52
N GLY A 116 -28.93 -0.98 -13.32
CA GLY A 116 -28.78 0.06 -14.35
C GLY A 116 -27.33 0.47 -14.55
N PRO A 117 -26.98 1.14 -15.67
CA PRO A 117 -25.64 1.66 -15.90
C PRO A 117 -25.29 2.75 -14.88
N ALA A 118 -24.13 2.63 -14.24
CA ALA A 118 -23.67 3.58 -13.26
C ALA A 118 -22.78 4.66 -13.90
N ASP A 119 -23.37 5.82 -14.18
CA ASP A 119 -22.64 7.02 -14.57
C ASP A 119 -21.79 7.57 -13.42
N ARG A 120 -20.66 8.19 -13.77
CA ARG A 120 -19.72 8.86 -12.86
C ARG A 120 -19.21 8.01 -11.71
N ALA A 121 -19.11 6.70 -11.90
CA ALA A 121 -18.42 5.82 -10.97
C ALA A 121 -16.91 5.90 -11.24
N THR A 122 -16.11 6.10 -10.20
CA THR A 122 -14.66 6.02 -10.30
C THR A 122 -14.25 4.55 -10.29
N VAL A 123 -13.57 4.10 -11.33
CA VAL A 123 -12.97 2.78 -11.42
C VAL A 123 -11.47 2.90 -11.18
N GLU A 124 -10.95 2.12 -10.25
CA GLU A 124 -9.55 2.12 -9.81
C GLU A 124 -8.95 0.73 -10.05
N ALA A 125 -7.70 0.65 -10.48
CA ALA A 125 -6.94 -0.60 -10.51
C ALA A 125 -5.79 -0.59 -9.50
N PHE A 126 -5.49 -1.74 -8.90
CA PHE A 126 -4.42 -1.92 -7.92
C PHE A 126 -3.52 -3.07 -8.38
N PRO A 127 -2.18 -2.98 -8.23
CA PRO A 127 -1.41 -1.86 -7.70
C PRO A 127 -1.32 -0.67 -8.69
N GLY A 128 -0.77 0.47 -8.25
CA GLY A 128 -0.55 1.66 -9.09
C GLY A 128 -1.65 2.73 -9.05
N GLN A 129 -2.89 2.35 -8.70
CA GLN A 129 -4.05 3.25 -8.61
C GLN A 129 -4.36 4.09 -9.88
N PRO A 130 -4.18 3.60 -11.13
CA PRO A 130 -4.78 4.29 -12.25
C PRO A 130 -6.30 4.31 -12.06
N SER A 131 -6.92 5.47 -12.31
CA SER A 131 -8.35 5.66 -12.08
C SER A 131 -9.04 6.39 -13.23
N VAL A 132 -10.20 5.89 -13.63
CA VAL A 132 -11.05 6.44 -14.70
C VAL A 132 -12.46 6.61 -14.19
N VAL A 133 -13.20 7.57 -14.74
CA VAL A 133 -14.62 7.76 -14.41
C VAL A 133 -15.47 7.15 -15.51
N SER A 134 -16.48 6.35 -15.14
CA SER A 134 -17.44 5.78 -16.10
C SER A 134 -18.30 6.85 -16.73
N ASP A 135 -18.68 6.62 -17.99
CA ASP A 135 -19.55 7.52 -18.74
C ASP A 135 -21.05 7.32 -18.44
N SER A 136 -21.90 8.08 -19.15
CA SER A 136 -23.37 8.02 -19.00
C SER A 136 -23.98 6.64 -19.30
N GLN A 137 -23.25 5.75 -19.98
CA GLN A 137 -23.66 4.38 -20.27
C GLN A 137 -23.04 3.39 -19.28
N GLY A 138 -22.37 3.89 -18.24
CA GLY A 138 -21.63 3.11 -17.26
C GLY A 138 -20.34 2.51 -17.80
N THR A 139 -19.90 2.87 -19.00
CA THR A 139 -18.72 2.25 -19.63
C THR A 139 -17.44 2.97 -19.23
N PHE A 140 -16.33 2.23 -19.19
CA PHE A 140 -15.01 2.77 -18.88
C PHE A 140 -13.90 2.03 -19.63
N ARG A 141 -12.75 2.69 -19.77
CA ARG A 141 -11.55 2.13 -20.40
C ARG A 141 -10.28 2.62 -19.69
N MET A 142 -9.43 1.69 -19.29
CA MET A 142 -8.06 1.92 -18.86
C MET A 142 -7.14 1.35 -19.93
N LEU A 143 -6.16 2.12 -20.38
CA LEU A 143 -5.27 1.73 -21.48
C LEU A 143 -3.81 1.85 -21.02
N GLY A 144 -2.88 1.29 -21.79
CA GLY A 144 -1.44 1.49 -21.59
C GLY A 144 -0.95 1.12 -20.20
N MET A 145 -1.65 0.23 -19.50
CA MET A 145 -1.24 -0.27 -18.19
C MET A 145 -0.05 -1.21 -18.39
N GLN A 146 0.84 -1.33 -17.40
CA GLN A 146 1.91 -2.31 -17.50
C GLN A 146 1.34 -3.74 -17.45
N PRO A 147 1.97 -4.73 -18.10
CA PRO A 147 1.59 -6.12 -17.88
C PRO A 147 1.73 -6.50 -16.40
N GLY A 148 0.74 -7.19 -15.85
CA GLY A 148 0.69 -7.56 -14.45
C GLY A 148 -0.65 -8.14 -14.02
N ARG A 149 -0.75 -8.44 -12.72
CA ARG A 149 -2.00 -8.80 -12.06
C ARG A 149 -2.60 -7.54 -11.44
N TYR A 150 -3.86 -7.28 -11.74
CA TYR A 150 -4.60 -6.14 -11.24
C TYR A 150 -5.86 -6.57 -10.50
N GLN A 151 -6.18 -5.84 -9.44
CA GLN A 151 -7.47 -5.86 -8.79
C GLN A 151 -8.22 -4.59 -9.17
N ILE A 152 -9.43 -4.71 -9.70
CA ILE A 152 -10.21 -3.58 -10.20
C ILE A 152 -11.44 -3.38 -9.32
N ARG A 153 -11.72 -2.13 -8.95
CA ARG A 153 -12.90 -1.75 -8.16
C ARG A 153 -13.57 -0.52 -8.74
N ALA A 154 -14.91 -0.51 -8.74
CA ALA A 154 -15.68 0.70 -8.95
C ALA A 154 -16.16 1.29 -7.62
N ARG A 155 -16.24 2.62 -7.54
CA ARG A 155 -16.77 3.37 -6.40
C ARG A 155 -17.67 4.49 -6.88
N ARG A 156 -18.80 4.70 -6.19
CA ARG A 156 -19.68 5.85 -6.40
C ARG A 156 -20.31 6.25 -5.08
N GLN A 157 -19.91 7.41 -4.56
CA GLN A 157 -20.30 7.85 -3.21
C GLN A 157 -19.91 6.80 -2.16
N GLN A 158 -20.86 6.25 -1.41
CA GLN A 158 -20.62 5.20 -0.42
C GLN A 158 -20.64 3.79 -1.02
N LEU A 159 -21.09 3.64 -2.26
CA LEU A 159 -21.19 2.34 -2.92
C LEU A 159 -19.85 1.92 -3.53
N ARG A 160 -19.60 0.61 -3.53
CA ARG A 160 -18.39 0.00 -4.08
C ARG A 160 -18.72 -1.32 -4.76
N SER A 161 -17.94 -1.74 -5.74
CA SER A 161 -18.02 -3.11 -6.23
C SER A 161 -17.13 -4.04 -5.43
N ASP A 162 -17.39 -5.34 -5.56
CA ASP A 162 -16.38 -6.36 -5.28
C ASP A 162 -15.13 -6.11 -6.13
N LEU A 163 -13.99 -6.61 -5.65
CA LEU A 163 -12.78 -6.63 -6.44
C LEU A 163 -12.84 -7.70 -7.51
N VAL A 164 -12.49 -7.31 -8.73
CA VAL A 164 -12.31 -8.23 -9.85
C VAL A 164 -10.83 -8.34 -10.17
N GLU A 165 -10.29 -9.55 -10.10
CA GLU A 165 -8.91 -9.82 -10.49
C GLU A 165 -8.81 -10.03 -12.00
N VAL A 166 -7.80 -9.40 -12.60
CA VAL A 166 -7.41 -9.63 -13.99
C VAL A 166 -5.91 -9.84 -14.06
N GLU A 167 -5.48 -10.78 -14.91
CA GLU A 167 -4.07 -11.02 -15.19
C GLU A 167 -3.83 -10.78 -16.67
N LEU A 168 -2.93 -9.84 -16.98
CA LEU A 168 -2.63 -9.38 -18.33
C LEU A 168 -1.12 -9.49 -18.51
N SER A 169 -0.64 -10.43 -19.32
CA SER A 169 0.77 -10.83 -19.32
C SER A 169 1.60 -10.20 -20.42
N ARG A 170 0.97 -9.72 -21.51
CA ARG A 170 1.68 -9.21 -22.71
C ARG A 170 1.11 -7.87 -23.15
N PRO A 171 1.96 -6.95 -23.66
CA PRO A 171 1.47 -5.75 -24.33
C PRO A 171 0.45 -6.09 -25.42
N GLY A 172 -0.63 -5.33 -25.48
CA GLY A 172 -1.80 -5.56 -26.32
C GLY A 172 -2.87 -6.48 -25.71
N ASP A 173 -2.60 -7.16 -24.58
CA ASP A 173 -3.61 -7.95 -23.88
C ASP A 173 -4.77 -7.04 -23.42
N ARG A 174 -5.98 -7.59 -23.48
CA ARG A 174 -7.22 -6.87 -23.13
C ARG A 174 -8.09 -7.71 -22.21
N ALA A 175 -8.56 -7.12 -21.12
CA ALA A 175 -9.59 -7.69 -20.25
C ALA A 175 -10.90 -6.92 -20.36
N SER A 176 -12.01 -7.64 -20.25
CA SER A 176 -13.34 -7.06 -20.09
C SER A 176 -13.91 -7.43 -18.72
N VAL A 177 -14.34 -6.43 -17.94
CA VAL A 177 -14.90 -6.65 -16.60
C VAL A 177 -16.30 -6.04 -16.44
N ARG A 178 -17.08 -6.63 -15.54
CA ARG A 178 -18.38 -6.09 -15.09
C ARG A 178 -18.31 -5.84 -13.59
N LEU A 179 -18.64 -4.63 -13.18
CA LEU A 179 -18.53 -4.20 -11.79
C LEU A 179 -19.92 -3.80 -11.30
N HIS A 180 -20.39 -4.41 -10.21
CA HIS A 180 -21.69 -4.12 -9.62
C HIS A 180 -21.50 -3.39 -8.30
N LEU A 181 -22.05 -2.19 -8.17
CA LEU A 181 -21.97 -1.41 -6.94
C LEU A 181 -22.93 -1.96 -5.89
N SER A 182 -22.45 -2.06 -4.64
CA SER A 182 -23.20 -2.45 -3.45
C SER A 182 -22.78 -1.62 -2.23
N GLU A 183 -23.55 -1.67 -1.15
CA GLU A 183 -23.19 -1.07 0.15
C GLU A 183 -22.24 -1.95 0.96
N GLU A 184 -22.29 -3.27 0.73
CA GLU A 184 -21.56 -4.30 1.48
C GLU A 184 -20.84 -5.24 0.51
N PRO A 185 -19.70 -4.83 -0.08
CA PRO A 185 -18.90 -5.71 -0.93
C PRO A 185 -18.25 -6.83 -0.11
N VAL A 186 -18.14 -8.01 -0.70
CA VAL A 186 -17.64 -9.24 -0.06
C VAL A 186 -16.14 -9.15 0.22
N SER A 187 -15.39 -8.37 -0.55
CA SER A 187 -13.92 -8.36 -0.57
C SER A 187 -13.23 -7.33 0.34
N ASP A 188 -13.96 -6.64 1.23
CA ASP A 188 -13.42 -5.48 1.96
C ASP A 188 -13.22 -5.75 3.48
N ARG A 189 -13.63 -6.91 4.03
CA ARG A 189 -13.46 -7.22 5.47
C ARG A 189 -13.46 -8.72 5.79
N PHE A 190 -12.83 -9.09 6.90
CA PHE A 190 -13.00 -10.41 7.52
C PHE A 190 -13.30 -10.31 9.01
N ARG A 191 -13.87 -11.38 9.59
CA ARG A 191 -14.14 -11.47 11.03
C ARG A 191 -12.91 -11.97 11.77
N LEU A 192 -12.53 -11.30 12.85
CA LEU A 192 -11.56 -11.78 13.82
C LEU A 192 -12.26 -12.13 15.13
N GLU A 193 -12.02 -13.33 15.64
CA GLU A 193 -12.64 -13.88 16.83
C GLU A 193 -11.60 -14.30 17.88
N LEU A 194 -11.82 -13.86 19.12
CA LEU A 194 -11.21 -14.42 20.33
C LEU A 194 -12.24 -15.33 20.98
N THR A 195 -12.03 -16.64 20.90
CA THR A 195 -13.05 -17.67 21.18
C THR A 195 -13.46 -17.76 22.65
N ASP A 196 -12.70 -17.16 23.56
CA ASP A 196 -13.04 -17.03 24.98
C ASP A 196 -13.90 -15.80 25.30
N GLY A 197 -14.25 -14.98 24.30
CA GLY A 197 -15.05 -13.78 24.46
C GLY A 197 -14.27 -12.58 25.01
N SER A 198 -12.96 -12.70 25.17
CA SER A 198 -12.13 -11.64 25.75
C SER A 198 -12.09 -10.38 24.87
N ALA A 199 -11.81 -9.24 25.51
CA ALA A 199 -11.52 -8.00 24.82
C ALA A 199 -10.00 -7.81 24.69
N GLY A 200 -9.58 -7.10 23.65
CA GLY A 200 -8.16 -6.90 23.38
C GLY A 200 -7.87 -6.09 22.15
N PHE A 201 -6.62 -6.18 21.71
CA PHE A 201 -6.15 -5.57 20.47
C PHE A 201 -5.44 -6.62 19.63
N CYS A 202 -5.71 -6.65 18.33
CA CYS A 202 -5.05 -7.51 17.38
C CYS A 202 -4.32 -6.66 16.35
N PHE A 203 -3.04 -6.93 16.19
CA PHE A 203 -2.26 -6.46 15.08
C PHE A 203 -2.47 -7.41 13.91
N VAL A 204 -2.91 -6.87 12.78
CA VAL A 204 -3.14 -7.62 11.54
C VAL A 204 -2.10 -7.14 10.54
N GLU A 205 -1.46 -8.10 9.89
CA GLU A 205 -0.41 -7.88 8.90
C GLU A 205 -0.81 -8.61 7.62
N THR A 206 -0.66 -7.94 6.49
CA THR A 206 -0.72 -8.56 5.16
C THR A 206 0.65 -8.49 4.50
N ASP A 207 0.86 -9.25 3.44
CA ASP A 207 2.05 -9.13 2.59
C ASP A 207 2.09 -7.85 1.73
N THR A 208 1.05 -7.01 1.77
CA THR A 208 1.05 -5.68 1.14
C THR A 208 1.48 -4.58 2.09
N ALA A 209 2.16 -3.56 1.55
CA ALA A 209 2.68 -2.43 2.32
C ALA A 209 1.60 -1.62 3.06
N SER A 210 0.33 -1.71 2.62
CA SER A 210 -0.81 -0.99 3.20
C SER A 210 -1.55 -1.76 4.28
N GLY A 211 -1.37 -3.08 4.43
CA GLY A 211 -2.27 -3.89 5.27
C GLY A 211 -1.82 -4.13 6.72
N ASN A 212 -0.92 -3.29 7.25
CA ASN A 212 -0.55 -3.34 8.66
C ASN A 212 -1.48 -2.43 9.48
N GLN A 213 -2.26 -3.02 10.38
CA GLN A 213 -3.24 -2.28 11.18
C GLN A 213 -3.42 -2.88 12.57
N VAL A 214 -3.94 -2.06 13.50
CA VAL A 214 -4.36 -2.51 14.82
C VAL A 214 -5.87 -2.42 14.91
N VAL A 215 -6.50 -3.53 15.29
CA VAL A 215 -7.94 -3.64 15.44
C VAL A 215 -8.28 -3.90 16.90
N GLN A 216 -9.26 -3.16 17.44
CA GLN A 216 -9.79 -3.40 18.77
C GLN A 216 -10.84 -4.51 18.70
N VAL A 217 -10.67 -5.53 19.55
CA VAL A 217 -11.64 -6.62 19.73
C VAL A 217 -12.50 -6.33 20.94
N ARG A 218 -13.83 -6.41 20.77
CA ARG A 218 -14.82 -6.22 21.83
C ARG A 218 -15.74 -7.42 21.87
N ASP A 219 -16.02 -7.92 23.07
CA ASP A 219 -16.87 -9.11 23.27
C ASP A 219 -16.41 -10.32 22.41
N GLY A 220 -15.09 -10.50 22.31
CA GLY A 220 -14.48 -11.54 21.49
C GLY A 220 -14.51 -11.33 19.99
N LEU A 221 -15.04 -10.21 19.47
CA LEU A 221 -15.24 -10.01 18.04
C LEU A 221 -14.72 -8.67 17.51
N ALA A 222 -14.22 -8.71 16.28
CA ALA A 222 -13.92 -7.54 15.47
C ALA A 222 -14.18 -7.82 13.99
N GLU A 223 -14.60 -6.78 13.26
CA GLU A 223 -14.51 -6.75 11.80
C GLU A 223 -13.22 -6.04 11.41
N VAL A 224 -12.41 -6.70 10.59
CA VAL A 224 -11.13 -6.20 10.12
C VAL A 224 -11.30 -5.77 8.66
N PRO A 225 -11.28 -4.46 8.36
CA PRO A 225 -11.29 -4.00 6.98
C PRO A 225 -9.97 -4.39 6.29
N VAL A 226 -9.99 -4.71 5.01
CA VAL A 226 -8.77 -4.94 4.22
C VAL A 226 -8.79 -4.03 3.01
N ASP A 227 -7.81 -3.14 2.93
CA ASP A 227 -7.71 -2.17 1.84
C ASP A 227 -6.90 -2.73 0.68
N PRO A 228 -7.39 -2.59 -0.56
CA PRO A 228 -6.63 -2.92 -1.76
C PRO A 228 -5.34 -2.11 -1.93
N PRO A 229 -4.30 -2.68 -2.57
CA PRO A 229 -4.26 -4.03 -3.12
C PRO A 229 -4.36 -5.10 -2.02
N LEU A 230 -5.24 -6.07 -2.22
CA LEU A 230 -5.34 -7.23 -1.34
C LEU A 230 -4.12 -8.10 -1.57
N GLY A 231 -3.57 -8.53 -0.46
CA GLY A 231 -2.48 -9.48 -0.41
C GLY A 231 -2.87 -10.90 -0.77
N GLU A 232 -1.89 -11.81 -0.76
CA GLU A 232 -2.17 -13.25 -0.83
C GLU A 232 -2.32 -13.85 0.57
N VAL A 233 -1.64 -13.25 1.56
CA VAL A 233 -1.59 -13.77 2.92
C VAL A 233 -1.83 -12.70 3.97
N VAL A 234 -2.39 -13.16 5.10
CA VAL A 234 -2.64 -12.37 6.29
C VAL A 234 -2.24 -13.16 7.53
N ARG A 235 -1.75 -12.47 8.56
CA ARG A 235 -1.57 -13.02 9.90
C ARG A 235 -2.04 -12.01 10.94
N ALA A 236 -2.26 -12.48 12.15
CA ALA A 236 -2.59 -11.60 13.26
C ALA A 236 -1.91 -12.01 14.56
N ALA A 237 -1.54 -11.02 15.36
CA ALA A 237 -1.05 -11.16 16.72
C ALA A 237 -1.95 -10.37 17.66
N CYS A 238 -2.55 -11.04 18.64
CA CYS A 238 -3.48 -10.43 19.58
C CYS A 238 -2.90 -10.35 20.98
N ASN A 239 -3.17 -9.24 21.67
CA ASN A 239 -3.06 -9.14 23.12
C ASN A 239 -4.47 -9.03 23.72
N ALA A 240 -4.87 -10.08 24.44
CA ALA A 240 -6.18 -10.18 25.06
C ALA A 240 -6.01 -10.46 26.55
N GLU A 241 -6.49 -9.54 27.40
CA GLU A 241 -6.34 -9.60 28.86
C GLU A 241 -4.89 -9.92 29.33
N GLY A 242 -3.89 -9.35 28.64
CA GLY A 242 -2.48 -9.58 28.95
C GLY A 242 -1.93 -10.92 28.47
N ARG A 243 -2.64 -11.65 27.62
CA ARG A 243 -2.19 -12.88 26.94
C ARG A 243 -1.92 -12.61 25.47
N TRP A 244 -0.80 -13.13 24.99
CA TRP A 244 -0.41 -13.01 23.59
C TRP A 244 -0.90 -14.22 22.80
N VAL A 245 -1.61 -14.01 21.70
CA VAL A 245 -1.81 -15.02 20.66
C VAL A 245 -1.06 -14.58 19.42
N LEU A 246 -0.30 -15.49 18.82
CA LEU A 246 0.55 -15.21 17.68
C LEU A 246 0.17 -16.17 16.56
N GLY A 247 -0.62 -15.71 15.59
CA GLY A 247 -1.05 -16.49 14.45
C GLY A 247 -0.01 -16.51 13.34
N ASP A 248 0.05 -17.62 12.60
CA ASP A 248 0.90 -17.74 11.42
C ASP A 248 0.24 -17.09 10.18
N TRP A 249 1.02 -16.94 9.11
CA TRP A 249 0.52 -16.53 7.79
C TRP A 249 -0.51 -17.53 7.26
N GLN A 250 -1.65 -17.01 6.82
CA GLN A 250 -2.77 -17.75 6.25
C GLN A 250 -3.21 -17.11 4.94
N SER A 251 -3.81 -17.90 4.06
CA SER A 251 -4.43 -17.46 2.80
C SER A 251 -5.47 -16.37 3.06
N LEU A 252 -5.27 -15.17 2.52
CA LEU A 252 -6.23 -14.08 2.67
C LEU A 252 -7.60 -14.43 2.05
N PRO A 253 -7.71 -15.06 0.87
CA PRO A 253 -9.00 -15.52 0.35
C PRO A 253 -9.78 -16.43 1.31
N ASP A 254 -9.10 -17.39 1.95
CA ASP A 254 -9.74 -18.28 2.94
C ASP A 254 -10.17 -17.51 4.20
N VAL A 255 -9.38 -16.53 4.61
CA VAL A 255 -9.68 -15.67 5.77
C VAL A 255 -10.83 -14.71 5.49
N LEU A 256 -10.96 -14.17 4.28
CA LEU A 256 -12.12 -13.36 3.88
C LEU A 256 -13.41 -14.18 3.93
N GLU A 257 -13.36 -15.47 3.57
CA GLU A 257 -14.52 -16.37 3.63
C GLU A 257 -14.88 -16.80 5.06
N ARG A 258 -13.87 -17.14 5.89
CA ARG A 258 -14.10 -17.86 7.17
C ARG A 258 -13.74 -17.07 8.43
N GLY A 259 -13.01 -15.98 8.28
CA GLY A 259 -12.43 -15.22 9.38
C GLY A 259 -11.18 -15.87 10.01
N LEU A 260 -10.66 -15.20 11.03
CA LEU A 260 -9.60 -15.68 11.91
C LEU A 260 -10.16 -15.95 13.30
N ALA A 261 -9.82 -17.08 13.90
CA ALA A 261 -10.22 -17.42 15.26
C ALA A 261 -9.01 -17.81 16.10
N PHE A 262 -8.94 -17.26 17.32
CA PHE A 262 -7.84 -17.45 18.26
C PHE A 262 -8.37 -17.81 19.64
N ASP A 263 -7.65 -18.69 20.35
CA ASP A 263 -7.91 -19.04 21.75
C ASP A 263 -6.81 -18.45 22.65
N PRO A 264 -7.06 -17.30 23.33
CA PRO A 264 -6.10 -16.69 24.24
C PRO A 264 -5.72 -17.57 25.44
N THR A 265 -6.58 -18.52 25.82
CA THR A 265 -6.35 -19.38 26.99
C THR A 265 -5.25 -20.40 26.75
N ALA A 266 -4.90 -20.67 25.50
CA ALA A 266 -3.76 -21.51 25.11
C ALA A 266 -2.41 -20.91 25.53
N SER A 267 -2.34 -19.58 25.63
CA SER A 267 -1.12 -18.83 25.92
C SER A 267 -0.81 -18.83 27.41
N THR A 268 0.11 -19.72 27.77
CA THR A 268 0.40 -20.12 29.15
C THR A 268 1.90 -20.28 29.42
N ALA A 269 2.75 -20.01 28.44
CA ALA A 269 4.19 -20.05 28.60
C ALA A 269 4.71 -18.72 29.20
N SER A 270 5.86 -18.77 29.85
CA SER A 270 6.55 -17.57 30.31
C SER A 270 8.05 -17.72 30.11
N LEU A 271 8.72 -16.63 29.74
CA LEU A 271 10.17 -16.57 29.57
C LEU A 271 10.74 -15.59 30.60
N ALA A 272 11.66 -16.04 31.45
CA ALA A 272 12.40 -15.18 32.36
C ALA A 272 13.81 -14.96 31.81
N LEU A 273 14.14 -13.70 31.51
CA LEU A 273 15.46 -13.30 31.02
C LEU A 273 16.41 -13.14 32.20
N ILE A 274 17.40 -14.04 32.32
CA ILE A 274 18.34 -14.04 33.45
C ILE A 274 19.74 -13.74 32.91
N GLY A 275 20.57 -13.06 33.69
CA GLY A 275 21.96 -12.73 33.33
C GLY A 275 22.55 -11.70 34.27
N ARG A 276 23.88 -11.51 34.22
CA ARG A 276 24.62 -10.58 35.08
C ARG A 276 24.68 -9.17 34.49
N SER A 277 24.93 -9.06 33.19
CA SER A 277 24.97 -7.76 32.52
C SER A 277 23.55 -7.26 32.23
N ARG A 278 23.24 -6.01 32.57
CA ARG A 278 21.99 -5.35 32.18
C ARG A 278 22.11 -4.54 30.89
N ASP A 279 23.29 -4.49 30.30
CA ASP A 279 23.57 -3.67 29.12
C ASP A 279 23.18 -4.41 27.83
N GLY A 280 22.60 -3.68 26.88
CA GLY A 280 22.16 -4.24 25.59
C GLY A 280 20.76 -4.83 25.63
N GLY A 281 19.91 -4.37 24.71
CA GLY A 281 18.54 -4.84 24.58
C GLY A 281 18.46 -6.26 24.05
N VAL A 282 17.50 -7.02 24.56
CA VAL A 282 17.19 -8.37 24.09
C VAL A 282 16.02 -8.29 23.11
N THR A 283 16.13 -8.96 21.96
CA THR A 283 15.00 -9.15 21.04
C THR A 283 14.51 -10.59 21.12
N ILE A 284 13.20 -10.77 20.99
CA ILE A 284 12.56 -12.08 21.05
C ILE A 284 11.65 -12.19 19.84
N SER A 285 11.87 -13.21 19.02
CA SER A 285 11.03 -13.49 17.87
C SER A 285 10.52 -14.94 17.83
N THR A 286 9.45 -15.17 17.09
CA THR A 286 8.90 -16.50 16.84
C THR A 286 9.36 -17.05 15.48
N PRO A 287 9.34 -18.38 15.26
CA PRO A 287 9.56 -18.98 13.94
C PRO A 287 8.60 -18.45 12.86
N GLY A 288 7.37 -18.09 13.26
CA GLY A 288 6.40 -17.45 12.39
C GLY A 288 6.76 -16.02 12.00
N GLY A 289 7.86 -15.46 12.51
CA GLY A 289 8.39 -14.15 12.14
C GLY A 289 7.86 -12.97 12.96
N TRP A 290 7.15 -13.22 14.07
CA TRP A 290 6.74 -12.16 14.99
C TRP A 290 7.91 -11.68 15.82
N ASP A 291 8.13 -10.36 15.89
CA ASP A 291 9.05 -9.73 16.86
C ASP A 291 8.22 -9.17 18.03
N LEU A 292 8.42 -9.72 19.23
CA LEU A 292 7.64 -9.33 20.41
C LEU A 292 7.98 -7.91 20.89
N GLY A 293 9.18 -7.41 20.60
CA GLY A 293 9.60 -6.06 20.91
C GLY A 293 8.89 -5.05 20.00
N GLN A 294 8.80 -5.35 18.70
CA GLN A 294 7.98 -4.59 17.76
C GLN A 294 6.53 -4.53 18.22
N LEU A 295 5.92 -5.69 18.55
CA LEU A 295 4.54 -5.74 19.05
C LEU A 295 4.33 -4.89 20.32
N ARG A 296 5.31 -4.83 21.23
CA ARG A 296 5.25 -3.95 22.42
C ARG A 296 5.24 -2.47 22.08
N MET A 297 5.95 -2.02 21.04
CA MET A 297 5.99 -0.60 20.68
C MET A 297 4.61 -0.06 20.32
N TRP A 298 3.73 -0.88 19.75
CA TRP A 298 2.34 -0.51 19.43
C TRP A 298 1.52 -0.18 20.68
N PHE A 299 1.92 -0.71 21.85
CA PHE A 299 1.31 -0.41 23.15
C PHE A 299 2.11 0.62 23.95
N GLY A 300 2.98 1.40 23.29
CA GLY A 300 3.83 2.41 23.93
C GLY A 300 5.01 1.83 24.73
N GLY A 301 5.34 0.55 24.53
CA GLY A 301 6.47 -0.12 25.16
C GLY A 301 7.81 0.13 24.46
N THR A 302 8.86 -0.50 24.97
CA THR A 302 10.19 -0.49 24.37
C THR A 302 10.34 -1.60 23.32
N PRO A 303 11.13 -1.39 22.24
CA PRO A 303 11.39 -2.40 21.21
C PRO A 303 12.27 -3.56 21.68
N THR A 304 12.83 -3.46 22.88
CA THR A 304 13.73 -4.46 23.45
C THR A 304 13.31 -4.80 24.88
N PHE A 305 13.68 -6.01 25.28
CA PHE A 305 13.50 -6.54 26.63
C PHE A 305 14.80 -6.37 27.43
N SER A 306 14.65 -6.28 28.76
CA SER A 306 15.78 -6.12 29.67
C SER A 306 16.11 -7.42 30.40
N VAL A 307 17.38 -7.58 30.81
CA VAL A 307 17.77 -8.65 31.73
C VAL A 307 17.04 -8.45 33.07
N GLY A 308 16.43 -9.52 33.59
CA GLY A 308 15.55 -9.53 34.76
C GLY A 308 14.07 -9.41 34.41
N GLU A 309 13.71 -9.17 33.15
CA GLU A 309 12.31 -9.11 32.72
C GLU A 309 11.72 -10.52 32.54
N THR A 310 10.43 -10.66 32.91
CA THR A 310 9.66 -11.87 32.64
C THR A 310 8.55 -11.56 31.66
N ILE A 311 8.54 -12.26 30.53
CA ILE A 311 7.51 -12.17 29.52
C ILE A 311 6.51 -13.30 29.77
N ALA A 312 5.32 -12.94 30.26
CA ALA A 312 4.29 -13.90 30.64
C ALA A 312 3.24 -14.11 29.54
N ASN A 313 2.43 -15.17 29.70
CA ASN A 313 1.27 -15.49 28.88
C ASN A 313 1.57 -15.52 27.37
N LEU A 314 2.69 -16.13 27.01
CA LEU A 314 3.07 -16.38 25.62
C LEU A 314 2.46 -17.70 25.12
N PRO A 315 2.27 -17.86 23.80
CA PRO A 315 1.97 -19.16 23.21
C PRO A 315 3.01 -20.22 23.62
N VAL A 316 2.59 -21.48 23.71
CA VAL A 316 3.55 -22.58 23.85
C VAL A 316 4.26 -22.75 22.51
N GLY A 317 5.59 -22.81 22.51
CA GLY A 317 6.33 -22.89 21.25
C GLY A 317 7.78 -22.50 21.37
N THR A 318 8.40 -22.33 20.22
CA THR A 318 9.82 -21.99 20.09
C THR A 318 9.99 -20.48 19.93
N TYR A 319 11.03 -19.93 20.54
CA TYR A 319 11.38 -18.52 20.52
C TYR A 319 12.87 -18.36 20.22
N LEU A 320 13.20 -17.46 19.30
CA LEU A 320 14.56 -17.02 19.05
C LEU A 320 14.82 -15.78 19.92
N VAL A 321 15.75 -15.91 20.86
CA VAL A 321 16.16 -14.82 21.75
C VAL A 321 17.53 -14.34 21.30
N ARG A 322 17.68 -13.05 21.00
CA ARG A 322 18.94 -12.45 20.54
C ARG A 322 19.37 -11.30 21.43
N ARG A 323 20.69 -11.15 21.59
CA ARG A 323 21.34 -10.03 22.29
C ARG A 323 22.65 -9.72 21.58
N GLY A 324 22.73 -8.56 20.92
CA GLY A 324 23.86 -8.28 20.03
C GLY A 324 23.97 -9.35 18.93
N ASP A 325 25.18 -9.92 18.78
CA ASP A 325 25.45 -10.98 17.80
C ASP A 325 25.08 -12.39 18.28
N GLU A 326 24.76 -12.54 19.57
CA GLU A 326 24.39 -13.81 20.17
C GLU A 326 22.91 -14.12 19.94
N ALA A 327 22.61 -15.37 19.61
CA ALA A 327 21.25 -15.83 19.34
C ALA A 327 21.07 -17.26 19.84
N ARG A 328 19.89 -17.54 20.40
CA ARG A 328 19.55 -18.86 20.91
C ARG A 328 18.08 -19.19 20.78
N THR A 329 17.81 -20.48 20.64
CA THR A 329 16.46 -21.00 20.53
C THR A 329 16.00 -21.55 21.87
N VAL A 330 14.85 -21.10 22.34
CA VAL A 330 14.25 -21.48 23.63
C VAL A 330 12.85 -22.02 23.40
N VAL A 331 12.46 -23.05 24.14
CA VAL A 331 11.10 -23.61 24.09
C VAL A 331 10.31 -23.14 25.30
N GLY A 332 9.29 -22.32 25.06
CA GLY A 332 8.30 -21.93 26.06
C GLY A 332 7.35 -23.10 26.34
N GLN A 333 7.24 -23.50 27.61
CA GLN A 333 6.42 -24.65 28.02
C GLN A 333 5.12 -24.20 28.69
N ARG A 334 4.07 -25.01 28.54
CA ARG A 334 2.75 -24.77 29.15
C ARG A 334 2.87 -24.62 30.67
N ARG A 335 2.40 -23.49 31.21
CA ARG A 335 2.32 -23.19 32.66
C ARG A 335 3.67 -23.32 33.38
N ARG A 336 4.78 -23.04 32.70
CA ARG A 336 6.12 -23.03 33.26
C ARG A 336 6.84 -21.75 32.87
N ILE A 337 7.68 -21.28 33.79
CA ILE A 337 8.66 -20.24 33.50
C ILE A 337 9.89 -20.94 32.95
N THR A 338 10.21 -20.70 31.68
CA THR A 338 11.48 -21.11 31.09
C THR A 338 12.50 -20.03 31.38
N GLU A 339 13.56 -20.37 32.10
CA GLU A 339 14.68 -19.47 32.35
C GLU A 339 15.61 -19.40 31.14
N VAL A 340 16.05 -18.19 30.83
CA VAL A 340 16.78 -17.86 29.60
C VAL A 340 18.05 -17.13 30.02
N ASP A 341 19.13 -17.86 30.29
CA ASP A 341 20.43 -17.34 30.76
C ASP A 341 21.27 -16.63 29.67
N LEU A 342 21.28 -15.31 29.66
CA LEU A 342 21.86 -14.45 28.60
C LEU A 342 23.39 -14.29 28.71
N ASP A 343 24.04 -14.99 29.64
CA ASP A 343 25.50 -14.98 29.78
C ASP A 343 26.16 -16.29 29.31
N ALA A 344 25.36 -17.25 28.80
CA ALA A 344 25.77 -18.64 28.55
C ALA A 344 26.27 -18.92 27.13
#